data_AF-A0A382G0K5-F1
#
_entry.id   AF-A0A382G0K5-F1
#
_cell.length_a   1.000
_cell.length_b   1.000
_cell.length_c   1.000
_cell.angle_alpha   90.00
_cell.angle_beta   90.00
_cell.angle_gamma   90.00
#
_symmetry.space_group_name_H-M   'P 1'
#
loop_
_entity.id
_entity.type
_entity.pdbx_description
1 polymer ?
#
loop_
_entity_poly.entity_id
_entity_poly.type
_entity_poly.pdbx_seq_one_letter_code
_entity_poly.pdbx_strand_id
1 'polypeptide(L)'
;MPISLKERLEEDMRTALRAGDRDRLSVIRMALAAIKRSEIDNRGSLDDSDTQGVLEKMVKQSREAADLYEQGGEPGRAKKEAAEIEILMRYLPEPLAESEVAV
;
A
#
# COMPACT_ATOMS: atom_id res chain seq x y z
N MET A 1 -21.89 -4.76 -10.61
CA MET A 1 -20.74 -3.84 -10.78
C MET A 1 -19.53 -4.53 -10.17
N PRO A 2 -18.33 -4.40 -10.75
CA PRO A 2 -17.12 -4.88 -10.08
C PRO A 2 -17.02 -4.22 -8.70
N ILE A 3 -16.51 -4.95 -7.70
CA ILE A 3 -16.27 -4.41 -6.36
C ILE A 3 -15.27 -3.24 -6.45
N SER A 4 -15.45 -2.21 -5.63
CA SER A 4 -14.48 -1.10 -5.57
C SER A 4 -13.14 -1.57 -5.00
N LEU A 5 -12.08 -0.79 -5.24
CA LEU A 5 -10.75 -1.08 -4.72
C LEU A 5 -10.72 -1.07 -3.19
N LYS A 6 -11.44 -0.14 -2.56
CA LYS A 6 -11.59 -0.07 -1.10
C LYS A 6 -12.29 -1.32 -0.57
N GLU A 7 -13.39 -1.75 -1.19
CA GLU A 7 -14.09 -2.98 -0.80
C GLU A 7 -13.19 -4.22 -0.96
N ARG A 8 -12.43 -4.31 -2.05
CA ARG A 8 -11.45 -5.38 -2.25
C ARG A 8 -10.41 -5.43 -1.12
N LEU A 9 -9.87 -4.27 -0.70
CA LEU A 9 -8.94 -4.19 0.44
C LEU A 9 -9.60 -4.67 1.74
N GLU A 10 -10.86 -4.31 1.99
CA GLU A 10 -11.57 -4.76 3.19
C GLU A 10 -11.86 -6.27 3.18
N GLU A 11 -12.17 -6.86 2.02
CA GLU A 11 -12.33 -8.31 1.86
C GLU A 11 -11.00 -9.04 2.09
N ASP A 12 -9.94 -8.56 1.46
CA ASP A 12 -8.60 -9.13 1.59
C ASP A 12 -8.04 -8.99 3.02
N MET A 13 -8.39 -7.92 3.74
CA MET A 13 -8.09 -7.78 5.17
C MET A 13 -8.71 -8.94 5.97
N ARG A 14 -9.99 -9.25 5.72
CA ARG A 14 -10.69 -10.33 6.42
C ARG A 14 -10.09 -11.69 6.05
N THR A 15 -9.70 -11.88 4.80
CA THR A 15 -9.00 -13.08 4.32
C THR A 15 -7.64 -13.25 4.99
N ALA A 16 -6.81 -12.21 5.03
CA ALA A 16 -5.50 -12.23 5.70
C ALA A 16 -5.63 -12.52 7.20
N LEU A 17 -6.64 -11.93 7.85
CA LEU A 17 -6.93 -12.21 9.27
C LEU A 17 -7.26 -13.69 9.52
N ARG A 18 -8.11 -14.30 8.69
CA ARG A 18 -8.47 -15.72 8.82
C ARG A 18 -7.32 -16.66 8.49
N ALA A 19 -6.46 -16.28 7.53
CA ALA A 19 -5.30 -17.05 7.13
C ALA A 19 -4.12 -16.93 8.13
N GLY A 20 -4.17 -15.98 9.07
CA GLY A 20 -3.05 -15.68 9.96
C GLY A 20 -1.86 -15.01 9.25
N ASP A 21 -2.10 -14.42 8.07
CA ASP A 21 -1.09 -13.71 7.28
C ASP A 21 -0.86 -12.32 7.88
N ARG A 22 0.07 -12.25 8.83
CA ARG A 22 0.29 -11.07 9.68
C ARG A 22 0.84 -9.89 8.89
N ASP A 23 1.72 -10.13 7.94
CA ASP A 23 2.37 -9.09 7.14
C ASP A 23 1.35 -8.47 6.19
N ARG A 24 0.63 -9.29 5.43
CA ARG A 24 -0.46 -8.81 4.55
C ARG A 24 -1.56 -8.09 5.33
N LEU A 25 -1.95 -8.61 6.49
CA LEU A 25 -2.95 -7.98 7.35
C LEU A 25 -2.49 -6.59 7.83
N SER A 26 -1.22 -6.46 8.23
CA SER A 26 -0.68 -5.18 8.71
C SER A 26 -0.70 -4.13 7.61
N VAL A 27 -0.18 -4.47 6.42
CA VAL A 27 -0.11 -3.56 5.28
C VAL A 27 -1.50 -3.12 4.82
N ILE A 28 -2.45 -4.06 4.69
CA ILE A 28 -3.82 -3.72 4.29
C ILE A 28 -4.50 -2.78 5.31
N ARG A 29 -4.27 -2.98 6.61
CA ARG A 29 -4.80 -2.08 7.64
C ARG A 29 -4.21 -0.68 7.55
N MET A 30 -2.92 -0.57 7.26
CA MET A 30 -2.26 0.72 7.04
C MET A 30 -2.82 1.41 5.80
N ALA A 31 -3.04 0.68 4.70
CA ALA A 31 -3.67 1.20 3.49
C ALA A 31 -5.09 1.73 3.75
N LEU A 32 -5.94 0.94 4.42
CA LEU A 32 -7.29 1.37 4.78
C LEU A 32 -7.29 2.59 5.70
N ALA A 33 -6.32 2.70 6.62
CA ALA A 33 -6.17 3.88 7.46
C ALA A 33 -5.74 5.12 6.66
N ALA A 34 -4.83 4.98 5.70
CA ALA A 34 -4.40 6.06 4.81
C ALA A 34 -5.56 6.56 3.93
N ILE A 35 -6.34 5.64 3.37
CA ILE A 35 -7.57 5.95 2.60
C ILE A 35 -8.53 6.74 3.47
N LYS A 36 -8.86 6.22 4.66
CA LYS A 36 -9.77 6.90 5.60
C LYS A 36 -9.28 8.29 5.99
N ARG A 37 -7.97 8.48 6.15
CA ARG A 37 -7.39 9.79 6.44
C ARG A 37 -7.58 10.74 5.25
N SER A 38 -7.35 10.28 4.03
CA SER A 38 -7.60 11.09 2.84
C SER A 38 -9.08 11.44 2.66
N GLU A 39 -10.01 10.55 3.00
CA GLU A 39 -11.44 10.85 3.03
C GLU A 39 -11.78 12.00 4.02
N ILE A 40 -11.16 11.98 5.19
CA ILE A 40 -11.32 13.04 6.20
C ILE A 40 -10.75 14.37 5.68
N ASP A 41 -9.54 14.34 5.12
CA ASP A 41 -8.86 15.53 4.61
C ASP A 41 -9.63 16.16 3.44
N ASN A 42 -10.21 15.34 2.56
CA ASN A 42 -11.01 15.77 1.40
C ASN A 42 -12.50 16.00 1.71
N ARG A 43 -12.95 15.71 2.94
CA ARG A 43 -14.35 15.80 3.38
C ARG A 43 -15.33 15.03 2.46
N GLY A 44 -14.94 13.83 2.03
CA GLY A 44 -15.73 13.01 1.09
C GLY A 44 -15.22 11.57 0.97
N SER A 45 -15.98 10.72 0.30
CA SER A 45 -15.54 9.37 -0.09
C SER A 45 -14.56 9.45 -1.25
N LEU A 46 -13.55 8.57 -1.26
CA LEU A 46 -12.68 8.39 -2.43
C LEU A 46 -13.33 7.45 -3.43
N ASP A 47 -13.15 7.75 -4.71
CA ASP A 47 -13.38 6.76 -5.77
C ASP A 47 -12.15 5.84 -5.93
N ASP A 48 -12.21 4.92 -6.89
CA ASP A 48 -11.10 3.98 -7.12
C ASP A 48 -9.82 4.68 -7.60
N SER A 49 -9.93 5.77 -8.36
CA SER A 49 -8.77 6.52 -8.86
C SER A 49 -8.06 7.25 -7.71
N ASP A 50 -8.83 7.90 -6.84
CA ASP A 50 -8.28 8.56 -5.66
C ASP A 50 -7.70 7.53 -4.67
N THR A 51 -8.36 6.37 -4.53
CA THR A 51 -7.85 5.25 -3.72
C THR A 51 -6.52 4.74 -4.26
N GLN A 52 -6.39 4.58 -5.58
CA GLN A 52 -5.11 4.23 -6.23
C GLN A 52 -4.04 5.26 -5.91
N GLY A 53 -4.32 6.55 -6.03
CA GLY A 53 -3.37 7.62 -5.71
C GLY A 53 -2.85 7.57 -4.27
N VAL A 54 -3.70 7.16 -3.31
CA VAL A 54 -3.26 6.93 -1.93
C VAL A 54 -2.27 5.76 -1.84
N LEU A 55 -2.55 4.64 -2.49
CA LEU A 55 -1.67 3.46 -2.50
C LEU A 55 -0.35 3.73 -3.22
N GLU A 56 -0.38 4.46 -4.34
CA GLU A 56 0.82 4.89 -5.08
C GLU A 56 1.74 5.73 -4.19
N LYS A 57 1.17 6.66 -3.43
CA LYS A 57 1.91 7.47 -2.47
C LYS A 57 2.56 6.61 -1.39
N MET A 58 1.86 5.60 -0.87
CA MET A 58 2.42 4.66 0.10
C MET A 58 3.60 3.88 -0.49
N VAL A 59 3.47 3.34 -1.71
CA VAL A 59 4.56 2.63 -2.39
C VAL A 59 5.79 3.53 -2.53
N LYS A 60 5.61 4.79 -2.95
CA LYS A 60 6.72 5.75 -3.05
C LYS A 60 7.40 5.98 -1.69
N GLN A 61 6.63 6.18 -0.63
CA GLN A 61 7.16 6.39 0.71
C GLN A 61 7.92 5.17 1.24
N SER A 62 7.43 3.96 0.98
CA SER A 62 8.14 2.73 1.35
C SER A 62 9.43 2.51 0.56
N ARG A 63 9.48 2.90 -0.73
CA ARG A 63 10.74 2.85 -1.51
C ARG A 63 11.79 3.79 -0.92
N GLU A 64 11.40 5.04 -0.66
CA GLU A 64 12.28 6.03 -0.02
C GLU A 64 12.76 5.54 1.37
N ALA A 65 11.89 4.92 2.16
CA ALA A 65 12.25 4.36 3.46
C ALA A 65 13.19 3.15 3.33
N ALA A 66 12.96 2.27 2.36
CA ALA A 66 13.81 1.11 2.10
C ALA A 66 15.25 1.56 1.81
N ASP A 67 15.43 2.50 0.88
CA ASP A 67 16.74 3.05 0.52
C ASP A 67 17.47 3.67 1.71
N LEU A 68 16.74 4.44 2.54
CA LEU A 68 17.31 5.04 3.75
C LEU A 68 17.75 3.98 4.76
N TYR A 69 16.99 2.90 4.93
CA TYR A 69 17.37 1.81 5.82
C TYR A 69 18.55 1.00 5.28
N GLU A 70 18.66 0.80 3.97
CA GLU A 70 19.83 0.17 3.37
C GLU A 70 21.09 1.01 3.57
N GLN A 71 21.01 2.31 3.27
CA GLN A 71 22.12 3.25 3.50
C GLN A 71 22.51 3.35 4.98
N GLY A 72 21.52 3.26 5.87
CA GLY A 72 21.71 3.30 7.32
C GLY A 72 22.21 1.98 7.95
N GLY A 73 22.40 0.92 7.16
CA GLY A 73 22.86 -0.39 7.67
C GLY A 73 21.79 -1.16 8.46
N GLU A 74 20.50 -0.91 8.21
CA GLU A 74 19.34 -1.56 8.83
C GLU A 74 18.60 -2.48 7.81
N PRO A 75 19.25 -3.51 7.23
CA PRO A 75 18.66 -4.32 6.15
C PRO A 75 17.40 -5.08 6.57
N GLY A 76 17.21 -5.34 7.87
CA GLY A 76 15.99 -5.94 8.40
C GLY A 76 14.77 -5.02 8.27
N ARG A 77 14.95 -3.69 8.30
CA ARG A 77 13.89 -2.72 8.08
C ARG A 77 13.63 -2.51 6.59
N ALA A 78 14.69 -2.42 5.78
CA ALA A 78 14.57 -2.35 4.32
C ALA A 78 13.74 -3.52 3.75
N LYS A 79 13.98 -4.75 4.25
CA LYS A 79 13.17 -5.93 3.87
C LYS A 79 11.68 -5.82 4.21
N LYS A 80 11.33 -5.13 5.31
CA LYS A 80 9.93 -4.92 5.67
C LYS A 80 9.26 -3.95 4.72
N GLU A 81 9.94 -2.86 4.37
CA GLU A 81 9.45 -1.90 3.37
C GLU A 81 9.29 -2.56 1.99
N ALA A 82 10.25 -3.40 1.57
CA ALA A 82 10.16 -4.16 0.33
C ALA A 82 8.94 -5.10 0.31
N ALA A 83 8.68 -5.82 1.41
CA ALA A 83 7.49 -6.66 1.53
C ALA A 83 6.19 -5.85 1.51
N GLU A 84 6.18 -4.66 2.10
CA GLU A 84 5.04 -3.73 2.03
C GLU A 84 4.77 -3.29 0.58
N ILE A 85 5.80 -2.89 -0.16
CA ILE A 85 5.69 -2.55 -1.58
C ILE A 85 5.09 -3.71 -2.38
N GLU A 86 5.60 -4.93 -2.22
CA GLU A 86 5.09 -6.11 -2.94
C GLU A 86 3.61 -6.37 -2.67
N ILE A 87 3.13 -6.12 -1.45
CA ILE A 87 1.73 -6.30 -1.08
C ILE A 87 0.87 -5.19 -1.70
N LEU A 88 1.30 -3.94 -1.61
CA LEU A 88 0.57 -2.78 -2.16
C LEU A 88 0.46 -2.85 -3.69
N MET A 89 1.52 -3.29 -4.37
CA MET A 89 1.57 -3.44 -5.82
C MET A 89 0.49 -4.38 -6.38
N ARG A 90 -0.02 -5.34 -5.59
CA ARG A 90 -1.12 -6.24 -6.03
C ARG A 90 -2.47 -5.55 -6.21
N TYR A 91 -2.59 -4.32 -5.71
CA TYR A 91 -3.80 -3.49 -5.76
C TYR A 91 -3.68 -2.35 -6.77
N LEU A 92 -2.50 -2.19 -7.37
CA LEU A 92 -2.18 -1.15 -8.33
C LEU A 92 -2.07 -1.75 -9.74
N PRO A 93 -2.37 -0.96 -10.79
CA PRO A 93 -2.15 -1.41 -12.17
C PRO A 93 -0.64 -1.59 -12.45
N GLU A 94 -0.31 -2.56 -13.31
CA GLU A 94 1.08 -2.93 -13.69
C GLU A 94 2.05 -1.78 -14.04
N PRO A 95 1.67 -0.64 -14.68
CA PRO A 95 2.64 0.41 -15.03
C PRO A 95 3.40 1.06 -13.86
N LEU A 96 2.99 0.85 -12.60
CA LEU A 96 3.72 1.32 -11.41
C LEU A 96 4.94 0.45 -11.07
N ALA A 97 5.03 -0.76 -11.64
CA ALA A 97 6.20 -1.61 -11.50
C ALA A 97 7.40 -1.06 -12.29
N GLU A 98 7.15 -0.29 -13.35
CA GLU A 98 8.18 0.26 -14.24
C GLU A 98 8.46 1.75 -14.03
N SER A 99 7.67 2.47 -13.23
CA SER A 99 7.86 3.92 -12.99
C SER A 99 9.07 4.26 -12.10
N GLU A 100 10.06 3.36 -12.05
CA GLU A 100 11.32 3.50 -11.33
C GLU A 100 12.49 3.87 -12.27
N VAL A 101 12.20 4.47 -13.43
CA VAL A 101 13.23 5.01 -14.33
C VAL A 101 13.20 6.53 -14.31
N ALA A 102 14.14 7.09 -13.54
CA ALA A 102 14.80 8.39 -13.68
C ALA A 102 13.96 9.68 -13.52
N VAL A 103 14.29 10.50 -12.50
CA VAL A 103 15.18 11.69 -12.61
C VAL A 103 15.89 11.90 -11.28
#